data_AF-A0A3T0V7Y2-F1
#
_entry.id   AF-A0A3T0V7Y2-F1
#
_cell.length_a   1.000
_cell.length_b   1.000
_cell.length_c   1.000
_cell.angle_alpha   90.00
_cell.angle_beta   90.00
_cell.angle_gamma   90.00
#
_symmetry.space_group_name_H-M   'P 1'
#
loop_
_entity.id
_entity.type
_entity.pdbx_description
1 polymer ?
#
loop_
_entity_poly.entity_id
_entity_poly.type
_entity_poly.pdbx_seq_one_letter_code
_entity_poly.pdbx_strand_id
1 'polypeptide(L)'
;CFCNPGACQWFLKLSNSDLRKQYDSGHICSDYNDLIEGIPTGAVRLSFGYMTRKPDVYKIVKMIEECYLASPEERLKRMDIRKLPKALKHIPERLKPQLKEICIYPIKSCGAFKLTDSWPLTTTGFLYDRGWMIVDASGMAITQKHQARLCLIRPIINRHKGTMELTFTSMKSVYVNLETASEQNYLINTSLCQSKVCDDLVSGYDCGDEVANWL
;
A
#
# COMPACT_ATOMS: atom_id res chain seq x y z
N CYS A 1 -3.40 0.06 29.52
CA CYS A 1 -2.85 -0.18 30.87
C CYS A 1 -3.66 -1.21 31.63
N PHE A 2 -3.34 -2.52 31.51
CA PHE A 2 -3.81 -3.61 32.39
C PHE A 2 -5.26 -3.48 32.92
N CYS A 3 -6.22 -3.22 32.03
CA CYS A 3 -7.64 -3.00 32.32
C CYS A 3 -7.98 -1.85 33.30
N ASN A 4 -7.06 -0.92 33.54
CA ASN A 4 -7.25 0.30 34.33
C ASN A 4 -7.00 1.54 33.45
N PRO A 5 -8.06 2.14 32.86
CA PRO A 5 -7.92 3.30 31.98
C PRO A 5 -7.39 4.54 32.73
N GLY A 6 -7.73 4.72 34.01
CA GLY A 6 -7.25 5.85 34.82
C GLY A 6 -5.73 5.84 35.02
N ALA A 7 -5.12 4.66 35.12
CA ALA A 7 -3.66 4.55 35.16
C ALA A 7 -3.02 5.04 33.85
N CYS A 8 -3.59 4.68 32.69
CA CYS A 8 -3.10 5.14 31.39
C CYS A 8 -3.30 6.64 31.20
N GLN A 9 -4.44 7.16 31.66
CA GLN A 9 -4.69 8.58 31.66
C GLN A 9 -3.60 9.35 32.39
N TRP A 10 -3.23 8.89 33.58
CA TRP A 10 -2.19 9.53 34.37
C TRP A 10 -0.80 9.40 33.73
N PHE A 11 -0.38 8.19 33.35
CA PHE A 11 0.96 7.94 32.82
C PHE A 11 1.20 8.58 31.45
N LEU A 12 0.20 8.55 30.56
CA LEU A 12 0.28 9.09 29.21
C LEU A 12 -0.19 10.55 29.14
N LYS A 13 -0.58 11.14 30.28
CA LYS A 13 -1.11 12.51 30.40
C LYS A 13 -2.31 12.77 29.48
N LEU A 14 -3.21 11.80 29.39
CA LEU A 14 -4.42 11.90 28.58
C LEU A 14 -5.45 12.78 29.26
N SER A 15 -6.20 13.54 28.46
CA SER A 15 -7.37 14.28 28.95
C SER A 15 -8.58 13.36 29.12
N ASN A 16 -9.61 13.84 29.85
CA ASN A 16 -10.90 13.14 29.91
C ASN A 16 -11.53 12.99 28.51
N SER A 17 -11.33 13.97 27.64
CA SER A 17 -11.78 13.91 26.24
C SER A 17 -11.08 12.81 25.46
N ASP A 18 -9.78 12.59 25.68
CA ASP A 18 -9.04 11.51 25.00
C ASP A 18 -9.57 10.15 25.44
N LEU A 19 -9.78 9.93 26.75
CA LEU A 19 -10.41 8.70 27.24
C LEU A 19 -11.80 8.47 26.64
N ARG A 20 -12.60 9.54 26.49
CA ARG A 20 -13.93 9.46 25.89
C ARG A 20 -13.83 9.04 24.42
N LYS A 21 -12.94 9.67 23.64
CA LYS A 21 -12.67 9.27 22.25
C LYS A 21 -12.21 7.82 22.15
N GLN A 22 -11.33 7.38 23.07
CA GLN A 22 -10.88 6.00 23.11
C GLN A 22 -12.06 5.05 23.30
N TYR A 23 -12.92 5.33 24.28
CA TYR A 23 -14.14 4.55 24.51
C TYR A 23 -15.08 4.56 23.29
N ASP A 24 -15.34 5.73 22.70
CA ASP A 24 -16.25 5.89 21.57
C ASP A 24 -15.70 5.18 20.30
N SER A 25 -14.38 5.05 20.16
CA SER A 25 -13.74 4.26 19.10
C SER A 25 -13.79 2.73 19.33
N GLY A 26 -14.39 2.31 20.45
CA GLY A 26 -14.52 0.90 20.82
C GLY A 26 -13.32 0.33 21.55
N HIS A 27 -12.45 1.17 22.15
CA HIS A 27 -11.29 0.68 22.88
C HIS A 27 -11.71 -0.09 24.15
N ILE A 28 -11.24 -1.33 24.27
CA ILE A 28 -11.46 -2.19 25.42
C ILE A 28 -10.16 -2.84 25.88
N CYS A 29 -10.13 -3.34 27.11
CA CYS A 29 -8.98 -4.10 27.58
C CYS A 29 -8.76 -5.35 26.70
N SER A 30 -7.51 -5.61 26.34
CA SER A 30 -7.10 -6.75 25.50
C SER A 30 -7.57 -6.71 24.05
N ASP A 31 -8.02 -5.56 23.56
CA ASP A 31 -8.14 -5.36 22.11
C ASP A 31 -6.77 -5.22 21.42
N TYR A 32 -6.80 -4.94 20.12
CA TYR A 32 -5.62 -4.73 19.28
C TYR A 32 -5.41 -3.24 18.91
N ASN A 33 -6.05 -2.32 19.63
CA ASN A 33 -6.02 -0.89 19.32
C ASN A 33 -4.93 -0.19 20.15
N ASP A 34 -3.67 -0.32 19.72
CA ASP A 34 -2.51 0.26 20.43
C ASP A 34 -2.42 1.79 20.32
N LEU A 35 -2.98 2.36 19.25
CA LEU A 35 -2.96 3.79 18.93
C LEU A 35 -4.36 4.25 18.51
N ILE A 36 -4.81 5.38 19.07
CA ILE A 36 -6.05 6.05 18.67
C ILE A 36 -5.69 7.49 18.32
N GLU A 37 -5.89 7.86 17.05
CA GLU A 37 -5.44 9.15 16.50
C GLU A 37 -3.93 9.41 16.72
N GLY A 38 -3.12 8.33 16.70
CA GLY A 38 -1.67 8.40 16.96
C GLY A 38 -1.31 8.53 18.44
N ILE A 39 -2.28 8.58 19.34
CA ILE A 39 -2.08 8.63 20.78
C ILE A 39 -2.04 7.19 21.33
N PRO A 40 -1.01 6.82 22.11
CA PRO A 40 -0.96 5.51 22.73
C PRO A 40 -2.10 5.31 23.73
N THR A 41 -2.66 4.10 23.72
CA THR A 41 -3.75 3.66 24.61
C THR A 41 -3.24 2.72 25.72
N GLY A 42 -2.01 2.23 25.55
CA GLY A 42 -1.42 1.15 26.32
C GLY A 42 -0.14 1.53 27.05
N ALA A 43 0.32 0.61 27.88
CA ALA A 43 1.64 0.69 28.51
C ALA A 43 2.22 -0.72 28.65
N VAL A 44 3.54 -0.83 28.55
CA VAL A 44 4.29 -2.05 28.85
C VAL A 44 4.82 -1.94 30.28
N ARG A 45 4.63 -2.98 31.09
CA ARG A 45 5.15 -3.07 32.47
C ARG A 45 6.21 -4.14 32.54
N LEU A 46 7.37 -3.76 33.06
CA LEU A 46 8.46 -4.66 33.40
C LEU A 46 8.49 -4.79 34.92
N SER A 47 8.49 -6.03 35.42
CA SER A 47 8.57 -6.32 36.85
C SER A 47 9.88 -7.05 37.13
N PHE A 48 10.61 -6.58 38.15
CA PHE A 48 11.88 -7.14 38.55
C PHE A 48 11.71 -8.02 39.78
N GLY A 49 12.30 -9.21 39.74
CA GLY A 49 12.32 -10.14 40.86
C GLY A 49 13.49 -9.88 41.79
N TYR A 50 13.50 -10.55 42.94
CA TYR A 50 14.57 -10.42 43.94
C TYR A 50 15.98 -10.62 43.38
N MET A 51 16.16 -11.54 42.43
CA MET A 51 17.46 -11.85 41.83
C MET A 51 17.85 -10.95 40.64
N THR A 52 17.03 -9.96 40.27
CA THR A 52 17.36 -9.03 39.19
C THR A 52 18.51 -8.13 39.60
N ARG A 53 19.57 -8.08 38.78
CA ARG A 53 20.71 -7.19 39.03
C ARG A 53 20.67 -6.00 38.07
N LYS A 54 21.38 -4.93 38.44
CA LYS A 54 21.53 -3.73 37.62
C LYS A 54 21.95 -4.03 36.15
N PRO A 55 22.88 -4.95 35.86
CA PRO A 55 23.22 -5.32 34.48
C PRO A 55 22.05 -5.94 33.69
N ASP A 56 21.13 -6.63 34.35
CA ASP A 56 19.97 -7.24 33.69
C ASP A 56 18.97 -6.17 33.26
N VAL A 57 18.79 -5.13 34.09
CA VAL A 57 17.99 -3.93 33.73
C VAL A 57 18.62 -3.22 32.53
N TYR A 58 19.94 -3.04 32.52
CA TYR A 58 20.62 -2.39 31.39
C TYR A 58 20.48 -3.15 30.07
N LYS A 59 20.46 -4.49 30.11
CA LYS A 59 20.19 -5.29 28.90
C LYS A 59 18.81 -5.01 28.33
N ILE A 60 17.80 -4.84 29.18
CA ILE A 60 16.43 -4.54 28.74
C ILE A 60 16.37 -3.12 28.16
N VAL A 61 16.94 -2.13 28.83
CA VAL A 61 17.01 -0.75 28.32
C VAL A 61 17.70 -0.72 26.95
N LYS A 62 18.85 -1.37 26.85
CA LYS A 62 19.61 -1.45 25.60
C LYS A 62 18.81 -2.14 24.49
N MET A 63 18.05 -3.19 24.79
CA MET A 63 17.15 -3.83 23.82
C MET A 63 16.09 -2.84 23.30
N ILE A 64 15.48 -2.03 24.18
CA ILE A 64 14.50 -1.02 23.77
C ILE A 64 15.14 0.00 22.83
N GLU A 65 16.33 0.50 23.17
CA GLU A 65 17.09 1.45 22.36
C GLU A 65 17.41 0.86 20.97
N GLU A 66 17.99 -0.35 20.94
CA GLU A 66 18.46 -0.98 19.71
C GLU A 66 17.34 -1.47 18.78
N CYS A 67 16.18 -1.84 19.34
CA CYS A 67 15.07 -2.40 18.58
C CYS A 67 14.02 -1.36 18.18
N TYR A 68 13.77 -0.34 19.01
CA TYR A 68 12.65 0.59 18.82
C TYR A 68 13.05 2.05 18.60
N LEU A 69 14.22 2.47 19.11
CA LEU A 69 14.68 3.86 18.95
C LEU A 69 15.72 4.03 17.84
N ALA A 70 16.32 2.93 17.39
CA ALA A 70 17.27 2.95 16.29
C ALA A 70 16.60 3.16 14.92
N SER A 71 17.35 3.73 13.97
CA SER A 71 16.86 3.98 12.62
C SER A 71 16.49 2.66 11.90
N PRO A 72 15.57 2.71 10.91
CA PRO A 72 15.24 1.55 10.10
C PRO A 72 16.46 0.86 9.49
N GLU A 73 17.45 1.63 9.02
CA GLU A 73 18.69 1.12 8.42
C GLU A 73 19.54 0.37 9.43
N GLU A 74 19.70 0.91 10.64
CA GLU A 74 20.43 0.24 11.70
C GLU A 74 19.74 -1.05 12.15
N ARG A 75 18.41 -1.03 12.27
CA ARG A 75 17.61 -2.21 12.62
C ARG A 75 17.75 -3.30 11.57
N LEU A 76 17.71 -2.94 10.28
CA LEU A 76 17.94 -3.88 9.16
C LEU A 76 19.34 -4.50 9.23
N LYS A 77 20.38 -3.72 9.56
CA LYS A 77 21.74 -4.24 9.78
C LYS A 77 21.81 -5.22 10.95
N ARG A 78 21.01 -5.04 12.00
CA ARG A 78 20.94 -5.96 13.16
C ARG A 78 20.21 -7.27 12.85
N MET A 79 19.38 -7.31 11.81
CA MET A 79 18.75 -8.54 11.31
C MET A 79 19.72 -9.45 10.53
N ASP A 80 21.03 -9.19 10.56
CA ASP A 80 22.04 -10.08 10.01
C ASP A 80 22.02 -11.44 10.74
N ILE A 81 21.39 -12.41 10.08
CA ILE A 81 21.21 -13.81 10.51
C ILE A 81 22.52 -14.44 11.00
N ARG A 82 23.66 -14.00 10.44
CA ARG A 82 24.99 -14.57 10.76
C ARG A 82 25.38 -14.36 12.22
N LYS A 83 24.89 -13.28 12.86
CA LYS A 83 25.25 -12.91 14.24
C LYS A 83 24.30 -13.47 15.30
N LEU A 84 23.22 -14.15 14.91
CA LEU A 84 22.24 -14.65 15.87
C LEU A 84 22.67 -15.97 16.53
N PRO A 85 22.34 -16.17 17.83
CA PRO A 85 22.52 -17.45 18.51
C PRO A 85 21.89 -18.59 17.72
N LYS A 86 22.48 -19.80 17.72
CA LYS A 86 21.99 -20.96 16.95
C LYS A 86 20.48 -21.21 17.13
N ALA A 87 19.97 -21.06 18.35
CA ALA A 87 18.55 -21.21 18.66
C ALA A 87 17.64 -20.18 17.97
N LEU A 88 18.16 -19.00 17.61
CA LEU A 88 17.40 -17.91 17.00
C LEU A 88 17.66 -17.76 15.49
N LYS A 89 18.56 -18.54 14.89
CA LYS A 89 18.90 -18.43 13.46
C LYS A 89 17.72 -18.72 12.51
N HIS A 90 16.73 -19.48 12.95
CA HIS A 90 15.51 -19.76 12.18
C HIS A 90 14.50 -18.58 12.17
N ILE A 91 14.60 -17.65 13.12
CA ILE A 91 13.67 -16.52 13.28
C ILE A 91 13.85 -15.47 12.17
N PRO A 92 15.07 -15.05 11.82
CA PRO A 92 15.30 -14.06 10.76
C PRO A 92 14.92 -14.52 9.36
N GLU A 93 14.98 -15.81 9.02
CA GLU A 93 14.45 -16.26 7.72
C GLU A 93 12.96 -15.98 7.62
N ARG A 94 12.24 -16.09 8.76
CA ARG A 94 10.84 -15.73 8.90
C ARG A 94 10.59 -14.21 8.94
N LEU A 95 11.58 -13.42 9.36
CA LEU A 95 11.48 -11.96 9.50
C LEU A 95 12.11 -11.19 8.32
N LYS A 96 12.90 -11.85 7.47
CA LYS A 96 13.45 -11.25 6.26
C LYS A 96 12.29 -10.76 5.40
N PRO A 97 12.24 -9.47 5.03
CA PRO A 97 11.24 -9.01 4.08
C PRO A 97 11.39 -9.82 2.81
N GLN A 98 10.31 -10.49 2.42
CA GLN A 98 10.21 -11.19 1.16
C GLN A 98 9.27 -10.40 0.26
N LEU A 99 9.73 -10.13 -0.96
CA LEU A 99 8.85 -9.64 -2.01
C LEU A 99 7.85 -10.74 -2.33
N LYS A 100 6.60 -10.58 -1.86
CA LYS A 100 5.52 -11.54 -2.09
C LYS A 100 4.99 -11.45 -3.51
N GLU A 101 4.75 -10.22 -3.97
CA GLU A 101 4.14 -9.93 -5.25
C GLU A 101 4.41 -8.46 -5.62
N ILE A 102 4.56 -8.19 -6.92
CA ILE A 102 4.47 -6.84 -7.47
C ILE A 102 3.21 -6.79 -8.34
N CYS A 103 2.44 -5.73 -8.15
CA CYS A 103 1.27 -5.43 -8.94
C CYS A 103 1.45 -4.06 -9.60
N ILE A 104 1.06 -3.96 -10.86
CA ILE A 104 0.86 -2.66 -11.52
C ILE A 104 -0.63 -2.45 -11.74
N TYR A 105 -1.04 -1.20 -11.88
CA TYR A 105 -2.42 -0.79 -12.11
C TYR A 105 -2.49 0.04 -13.40
N PRO A 106 -2.53 -0.63 -14.57
CA PRO A 106 -2.47 0.06 -15.85
C PRO A 106 -3.54 1.14 -16.00
N ILE A 107 -4.78 0.81 -15.63
CA ILE A 107 -5.91 1.74 -15.68
C ILE A 107 -6.20 2.28 -14.27
N LYS A 108 -6.36 3.60 -14.17
CA LYS A 108 -6.82 4.27 -12.95
C LYS A 108 -8.10 3.61 -12.44
N SER A 109 -8.14 3.32 -11.14
CA SER A 109 -9.31 2.74 -10.44
C SER A 109 -9.68 1.28 -10.78
N CYS A 110 -8.99 0.64 -11.73
CA CYS A 110 -9.27 -0.76 -12.12
C CYS A 110 -8.43 -1.78 -11.34
N GLY A 111 -8.67 -3.06 -11.62
CA GLY A 111 -7.97 -4.19 -11.02
C GLY A 111 -6.47 -4.21 -11.31
N ALA A 112 -5.73 -4.90 -10.44
CA ALA A 112 -4.28 -5.05 -10.54
C ALA A 112 -3.88 -6.09 -11.60
N PHE A 113 -2.80 -5.80 -12.34
CA PHE A 113 -2.04 -6.77 -13.11
C PHE A 113 -0.84 -7.25 -12.31
N LYS A 114 -0.81 -8.55 -12.02
CA LYS A 114 0.25 -9.19 -11.22
C LYS A 114 1.44 -9.49 -12.12
N LEU A 115 2.63 -9.06 -11.70
CA LEU A 115 3.85 -9.34 -12.42
C LEU A 115 4.37 -10.73 -12.07
N THR A 116 4.58 -11.57 -13.08
CA THR A 116 5.18 -12.91 -12.91
C THR A 116 6.69 -12.89 -13.06
N ASP A 117 7.21 -11.98 -13.89
CA ASP A 117 8.61 -11.90 -14.29
C ASP A 117 9.17 -10.48 -14.13
N SER A 118 10.39 -10.25 -14.61
CA SER A 118 11.00 -8.92 -14.65
C SER A 118 10.17 -7.93 -15.45
N TRP A 119 10.05 -6.70 -14.95
CA TRP A 119 9.31 -5.63 -15.61
C TRP A 119 10.13 -4.36 -15.75
N PRO A 120 10.04 -3.63 -16.88
CA PRO A 120 10.85 -2.42 -17.08
C PRO A 120 10.45 -1.30 -16.12
N LEU A 121 11.45 -0.57 -15.65
CA LEU A 121 11.30 0.68 -14.93
C LEU A 121 11.49 1.85 -15.89
N THR A 122 10.66 2.87 -15.74
CA THR A 122 10.71 4.16 -16.42
C THR A 122 11.08 5.24 -15.40
N THR A 123 11.18 6.49 -15.86
CA THR A 123 11.40 7.64 -14.97
C THR A 123 10.22 7.91 -14.01
N THR A 124 9.04 7.36 -14.30
CA THR A 124 7.80 7.60 -13.54
C THR A 124 7.30 6.37 -12.77
N GLY A 125 7.92 5.20 -12.94
CA GLY A 125 7.52 3.98 -12.25
C GLY A 125 7.71 2.72 -13.10
N PHE A 126 6.88 1.70 -12.89
CA PHE A 126 6.86 0.55 -13.79
C PHE A 126 6.25 0.95 -15.14
N LEU A 127 6.80 0.41 -16.24
CA LEU A 127 6.24 0.61 -17.57
C LEU A 127 4.75 0.26 -17.57
N TYR A 128 3.92 1.14 -18.14
CA TYR A 128 2.46 1.01 -18.21
C TYR A 128 1.69 1.17 -16.90
N ASP A 129 2.34 1.44 -15.76
CA ASP A 129 1.60 1.72 -14.53
C ASP A 129 0.92 3.10 -14.61
N ARG A 130 -0.38 3.15 -14.31
CA ARG A 130 -1.24 4.35 -14.40
C ARG A 130 -1.21 5.07 -15.75
N GLY A 131 -0.96 4.34 -16.84
CA GLY A 131 -0.95 4.90 -18.21
C GLY A 131 -2.33 5.25 -18.77
N TRP A 132 -3.42 4.73 -18.19
CA TRP A 132 -4.79 4.90 -18.69
C TRP A 132 -5.77 5.32 -17.60
N MET A 133 -6.91 5.86 -18.02
CA MET A 133 -8.05 6.16 -17.17
C MET A 133 -9.34 6.01 -17.97
N ILE A 134 -10.43 5.68 -17.28
CA ILE A 134 -11.79 5.72 -17.84
C ILE A 134 -12.39 7.07 -17.48
N VAL A 135 -12.96 7.76 -18.46
CA VAL A 135 -13.63 9.05 -18.28
C VAL A 135 -15.12 8.93 -18.58
N ASP A 136 -15.93 9.80 -17.98
CA ASP A 136 -17.32 9.97 -18.36
C ASP A 136 -17.48 10.91 -19.56
N ALA A 137 -18.72 11.16 -19.98
CA ALA A 137 -19.04 12.05 -21.09
C ALA A 137 -18.61 13.52 -20.88
N SER A 138 -18.31 13.92 -19.64
CA SER A 138 -17.76 15.25 -19.32
C SER A 138 -16.23 15.30 -19.38
N GLY A 139 -15.58 14.17 -19.68
CA GLY A 139 -14.12 14.03 -19.65
C GLY A 139 -13.55 13.84 -18.26
N MET A 140 -14.38 13.66 -17.23
CA MET A 140 -13.92 13.47 -15.86
C MET A 140 -13.61 12.01 -15.58
N ALA A 141 -12.46 11.75 -14.95
CA ALA A 141 -12.04 10.39 -14.63
C ALA A 141 -12.99 9.72 -13.64
N ILE A 142 -13.53 8.56 -14.00
CA ILE A 142 -14.36 7.74 -13.12
C ILE A 142 -13.46 7.11 -12.05
N THR A 143 -13.84 7.27 -10.79
CA THR A 143 -13.05 6.77 -9.65
C THR A 143 -13.68 5.56 -8.99
N GLN A 144 -12.85 4.68 -8.43
CA GLN A 144 -13.31 3.52 -7.66
C GLN A 144 -14.17 3.93 -6.46
N LYS A 145 -13.95 5.14 -5.90
CA LYS A 145 -14.76 5.69 -4.80
C LYS A 145 -16.22 5.90 -5.18
N HIS A 146 -16.48 6.25 -6.45
CA HIS A 146 -17.83 6.46 -6.97
C HIS A 146 -18.39 5.20 -7.64
N GLN A 147 -17.55 4.44 -8.36
CA GLN A 147 -17.92 3.20 -9.01
C GLN A 147 -17.02 2.05 -8.56
N ALA A 148 -17.42 1.38 -7.47
CA ALA A 148 -16.63 0.29 -6.88
C ALA A 148 -16.40 -0.87 -7.85
N ARG A 149 -17.32 -1.10 -8.80
CA ARG A 149 -17.23 -2.18 -9.80
C ARG A 149 -16.04 -2.05 -10.76
N LEU A 150 -15.40 -0.88 -10.85
CA LEU A 150 -14.19 -0.70 -11.67
C LEU A 150 -13.08 -1.68 -11.28
N CYS A 151 -12.98 -2.08 -10.01
CA CYS A 151 -11.94 -3.03 -9.59
C CYS A 151 -12.11 -4.45 -10.15
N LEU A 152 -13.28 -4.76 -10.72
CA LEU A 152 -13.57 -6.02 -11.37
C LEU A 152 -13.11 -6.04 -12.84
N ILE A 153 -12.81 -4.87 -13.43
CA ILE A 153 -12.15 -4.79 -14.73
C ILE A 153 -10.68 -5.12 -14.50
N ARG A 154 -10.20 -6.22 -15.07
CA ARG A 154 -8.81 -6.68 -14.90
C ARG A 154 -8.03 -6.51 -16.20
N PRO A 155 -7.04 -5.61 -16.23
CA PRO A 155 -6.14 -5.47 -17.36
C PRO A 155 -5.07 -6.57 -17.36
N ILE A 156 -4.76 -7.10 -18.53
CA ILE A 156 -3.73 -8.11 -18.77
C ILE A 156 -2.82 -7.60 -19.89
N ILE A 157 -1.56 -7.32 -19.56
CA ILE A 157 -0.62 -6.73 -20.52
C ILE A 157 0.18 -7.83 -21.22
N ASN A 158 0.14 -7.84 -22.55
CA ASN A 158 1.00 -8.67 -23.39
C ASN A 158 2.00 -7.79 -24.15
N ARG A 159 3.22 -7.69 -23.62
CA ARG A 159 4.30 -6.89 -24.20
C ARG A 159 4.78 -7.39 -25.57
N HIS A 160 4.72 -8.70 -25.81
CA HIS A 160 5.16 -9.27 -27.09
C HIS A 160 4.17 -8.98 -28.22
N LYS A 161 2.88 -8.92 -27.89
CA LYS A 161 1.82 -8.58 -28.85
C LYS A 161 1.57 -7.08 -28.96
N GLY A 162 2.13 -6.27 -28.06
CA GLY A 162 1.83 -4.84 -27.98
C GLY A 162 0.37 -4.56 -27.60
N THR A 163 -0.27 -5.42 -26.81
CA THR A 163 -1.71 -5.29 -26.48
C THR A 163 -2.00 -5.43 -24.99
N MET A 164 -2.96 -4.66 -24.49
CA MET A 164 -3.59 -4.85 -23.18
C MET A 164 -5.00 -5.41 -23.37
N GLU A 165 -5.25 -6.59 -22.81
CA GLU A 165 -6.57 -7.20 -22.76
C GLU A 165 -7.32 -6.72 -21.51
N LEU A 166 -8.57 -6.30 -21.66
CA LEU A 166 -9.46 -5.98 -20.56
C LEU A 166 -10.49 -7.09 -20.38
N THR A 167 -10.58 -7.58 -19.15
CA THR A 167 -11.51 -8.65 -18.78
C THR A 167 -12.49 -8.16 -17.71
N PHE A 168 -13.75 -8.60 -17.82
CA PHE A 168 -14.79 -8.38 -16.81
C PHE A 168 -15.63 -9.65 -16.69
N THR A 169 -16.21 -9.89 -15.52
CA THR A 169 -16.92 -11.15 -15.24
C THR A 169 -18.05 -11.37 -16.23
N SER A 170 -18.07 -12.52 -16.89
CA SER A 170 -19.10 -12.92 -17.87
C SER A 170 -19.19 -12.03 -19.12
N MET A 171 -18.15 -11.27 -19.45
CA MET A 171 -18.05 -10.49 -20.69
C MET A 171 -16.91 -11.02 -21.56
N LYS A 172 -17.08 -10.91 -22.89
CA LYS A 172 -15.99 -11.17 -23.84
C LYS A 172 -14.93 -10.09 -23.66
N SER A 173 -13.65 -10.45 -23.66
CA SER A 173 -12.55 -9.49 -23.52
C SER A 173 -12.51 -8.49 -24.67
N VAL A 174 -11.99 -7.30 -24.39
CA VAL A 174 -11.65 -6.26 -25.37
C VAL A 174 -10.15 -5.96 -25.31
N TYR A 175 -9.56 -5.45 -26.39
CA TYR A 175 -8.12 -5.22 -26.50
C TYR A 175 -7.82 -3.74 -26.77
N VAL A 176 -6.78 -3.24 -26.10
CA VAL A 176 -6.21 -1.89 -26.29
C VAL A 176 -4.80 -2.04 -26.83
N ASN A 177 -4.45 -1.31 -27.88
CA ASN A 177 -3.08 -1.30 -28.41
C ASN A 177 -2.15 -0.48 -27.49
N LEU A 178 -0.99 -1.05 -27.15
CA LEU A 178 0.03 -0.43 -26.30
C LEU A 178 1.05 0.39 -27.11
N GLU A 179 1.21 0.06 -28.39
CA GLU A 179 2.08 0.77 -29.31
C GLU A 179 1.26 1.88 -29.96
N THR A 180 1.40 3.11 -29.44
CA THR A 180 1.00 4.29 -30.18
C THR A 180 1.83 4.27 -31.46
N ALA A 181 1.19 4.02 -32.61
CA ALA A 181 1.87 3.93 -33.89
C ALA A 181 2.89 5.06 -34.01
N SER A 182 4.17 4.69 -34.02
CA SER A 182 5.23 5.59 -34.48
C SER A 182 4.83 6.06 -35.88
N GLU A 183 5.01 7.37 -36.11
CA GLU A 183 5.00 8.03 -37.43
C GLU A 183 3.65 8.62 -37.91
N GLN A 184 3.47 9.91 -37.58
CA GLN A 184 3.16 11.02 -38.50
C GLN A 184 1.90 10.98 -39.40
N ASN A 185 1.09 9.93 -39.45
CA ASN A 185 -0.04 9.82 -40.39
C ASN A 185 -1.44 9.58 -39.75
N TYR A 186 -1.55 9.46 -38.42
CA TYR A 186 -2.84 9.28 -37.72
C TYR A 186 -3.34 10.52 -36.95
N LEU A 187 -2.77 11.70 -37.20
CA LEU A 187 -3.20 12.97 -36.58
C LEU A 187 -4.62 13.42 -36.98
N ILE A 188 -5.32 12.69 -37.86
CA ILE A 188 -6.63 13.11 -38.38
C ILE A 188 -7.79 12.53 -37.56
N ASN A 189 -7.63 11.42 -36.83
CA ASN A 189 -8.79 10.72 -36.21
C ASN A 189 -8.67 10.32 -34.73
N THR A 190 -7.53 10.48 -34.05
CA THR A 190 -7.51 10.28 -32.59
C THR A 190 -7.98 11.54 -31.88
N SER A 191 -9.20 11.54 -31.36
CA SER A 191 -9.71 12.67 -30.57
C SER A 191 -8.89 12.82 -29.29
N LEU A 192 -8.15 13.91 -29.18
CA LEU A 192 -7.44 14.28 -27.96
C LEU A 192 -8.48 14.54 -26.85
N CYS A 193 -8.46 13.76 -25.79
CA CYS A 193 -9.34 13.95 -24.65
C CYS A 193 -8.63 14.82 -23.60
N GLN A 194 -9.30 15.85 -23.10
CA GLN A 194 -8.82 16.61 -21.93
C GLN A 194 -9.53 16.10 -20.69
N SER A 195 -8.77 15.85 -19.63
CA SER A 195 -9.30 15.46 -18.32
C SER A 195 -8.59 16.24 -17.22
N LYS A 196 -9.09 16.09 -15.99
CA LYS A 196 -8.54 16.73 -14.80
C LYS A 196 -8.20 15.67 -13.76
N VAL A 197 -6.93 15.61 -13.36
CA VAL A 197 -6.43 14.68 -12.33
C VAL A 197 -5.72 15.49 -11.26
N CYS A 198 -6.20 15.43 -10.01
CA CYS A 198 -5.60 16.17 -8.89
C CYS A 198 -5.44 17.67 -9.16
N ASP A 199 -6.44 18.25 -9.81
CA ASP A 199 -6.47 19.63 -10.29
C ASP A 199 -5.61 19.99 -11.50
N ASP A 200 -4.79 19.07 -11.98
CA ASP A 200 -3.98 19.25 -13.19
C ASP A 200 -4.75 18.82 -14.45
N LEU A 201 -4.64 19.65 -15.50
CA LEU A 201 -5.14 19.32 -16.84
C LEU A 201 -4.21 18.30 -17.49
N VAL A 202 -4.78 17.16 -17.89
CA VAL A 202 -4.06 16.10 -18.60
C VAL A 202 -4.71 15.86 -19.96
N SER A 203 -3.89 15.65 -20.97
CA SER A 203 -4.33 15.22 -22.29
C SER A 203 -4.10 13.72 -22.47
N GLY A 204 -5.04 13.05 -23.12
CA GLY A 204 -4.98 11.63 -23.41
C GLY A 204 -5.43 11.32 -24.84
N TYR A 205 -5.13 10.11 -25.28
CA TYR A 205 -5.61 9.56 -26.55
C TYR A 205 -6.83 8.68 -26.26
N ASP A 206 -7.88 8.85 -27.07
CA ASP A 206 -9.01 7.93 -27.02
C ASP A 206 -8.59 6.53 -27.46
N CYS A 207 -9.06 5.53 -26.73
CA CYS A 207 -8.75 4.11 -26.97
C CYS A 207 -9.73 3.46 -27.96
N GLY A 208 -10.69 4.22 -28.49
CA GLY A 208 -11.59 3.82 -29.57
C GLY A 208 -12.95 3.33 -29.10
N ASP A 209 -13.92 3.41 -30.02
CA ASP A 209 -15.33 3.10 -29.77
C ASP A 209 -15.57 1.66 -29.30
N GLU A 210 -14.74 0.70 -29.70
CA GLU A 210 -14.88 -0.70 -29.25
C GLU A 210 -14.71 -0.81 -27.73
N VAL A 211 -13.70 -0.12 -27.18
CA VAL A 211 -13.43 -0.10 -25.74
C VAL A 211 -14.50 0.71 -25.02
N ALA A 212 -14.92 1.85 -25.59
CA ALA A 212 -15.97 2.67 -25.02
C ALA A 212 -17.31 1.93 -24.92
N ASN A 213 -17.70 1.16 -25.95
CA ASN A 213 -18.93 0.36 -25.94
C ASN A 213 -18.85 -0.86 -25.00
N TRP A 214 -17.65 -1.31 -24.67
CA TRP A 214 -17.43 -2.42 -23.75
C TRP A 214 -17.57 -2.01 -22.28
N LEU A 215 -17.26 -0.75 -21.94
CA LEU A 215 -17.29 -0.18 -20.59
C LEU A 215 -18.71 0.16 -20.10
#